data_AF-A0A8D0FXI9-F1
#
_entry.id   AF-A0A8D0FXI9-F1
#
_cell.length_a   1.000
_cell.length_b   1.000
_cell.length_c   1.000
_cell.angle_alpha   90.00
_cell.angle_beta   90.00
_cell.angle_gamma   90.00
#
_symmetry.space_group_name_H-M   'P 1'
#
loop_
_entity.id
_entity.type
_entity.pdbx_description
1 polymer ?
#
loop_
_entity_poly.entity_id
_entity_poly.type
_entity_poly.pdbx_seq_one_letter_code
_entity_poly.pdbx_strand_id
1 'polypeptide(L)'
;MNPGEKTIFQEYLTNQGTVVKPYCCQRQNHICAKCPYHIRTGEEARVPYAEFDRVFGFPYRSTAALRNKHLLFYELRSFSGSTVQKGHATNCTDRGYHAEPMLFGVGGYLDAVTDAYGNIGCIILCSNYSPCNEAYHCCVSKIYNFLWKYPEITLCIYFSRLYHTEDGFPTAAWNREALQSLSSLWPRVTLQRLPGGAQCYLLCNFVCGIPGFLPSIKRKLTKLCNFVINNKYLIG
;
A
#
# COMPACT_ATOMS: atom_id res chain seq x y z
N MET A 1 -23.02 -17.19 -22.71
CA MET A 1 -23.04 -16.15 -21.65
C MET A 1 -23.35 -16.88 -20.35
N ASN A 2 -22.42 -16.92 -19.40
CA ASN A 2 -22.64 -17.56 -18.10
C ASN A 2 -23.25 -16.54 -17.12
N PRO A 3 -24.35 -16.88 -16.43
CA PRO A 3 -24.97 -16.00 -15.45
C PRO A 3 -24.27 -16.20 -14.09
N GLY A 4 -23.67 -15.14 -13.52
CA GLY A 4 -23.38 -15.13 -12.07
C GLY A 4 -21.98 -14.74 -11.58
N GLU A 5 -21.13 -14.06 -12.36
CA GLU A 5 -19.98 -13.36 -11.76
C GLU A 5 -20.48 -12.15 -10.96
N LYS A 6 -20.74 -12.34 -9.66
CA LYS A 6 -20.91 -11.22 -8.73
C LYS A 6 -19.61 -10.43 -8.73
N THR A 7 -19.62 -9.23 -9.30
CA THR A 7 -18.47 -8.31 -9.28
C THR A 7 -18.08 -7.98 -7.83
N ILE A 8 -16.95 -8.53 -7.39
CA ILE A 8 -16.43 -8.47 -6.01
C ILE A 8 -15.96 -7.04 -5.66
N PHE A 9 -15.76 -6.17 -6.65
CA PHE A 9 -15.51 -4.75 -6.51
C PHE A 9 -16.08 -3.99 -7.71
N GLN A 10 -16.25 -2.68 -7.57
CA GLN A 10 -16.67 -1.80 -8.68
C GLN A 10 -15.58 -0.76 -8.93
N GLU A 11 -15.08 -0.70 -10.16
CA GLU A 11 -14.16 0.34 -10.62
C GLU A 11 -14.93 1.45 -11.33
N TYR A 12 -14.60 2.69 -11.01
CA TYR A 12 -15.18 3.87 -11.65
C TYR A 12 -14.05 4.72 -12.23
N LEU A 13 -14.09 5.00 -13.53
CA LEU A 13 -13.20 6.00 -14.10
C LEU A 13 -13.58 7.38 -13.55
N THR A 14 -12.58 8.13 -13.08
CA THR A 14 -12.73 9.52 -12.67
C THR A 14 -11.57 10.35 -13.21
N ASN A 15 -11.71 11.68 -13.16
CA ASN A 15 -10.64 12.62 -13.53
C ASN A 15 -9.42 12.55 -12.58
N GLN A 16 -9.48 11.73 -11.52
CA GLN A 16 -8.40 11.48 -10.56
C GLN A 16 -7.94 10.02 -10.58
N GLY A 17 -8.19 9.31 -11.68
CA GLY A 17 -7.88 7.90 -11.88
C GLY A 17 -9.05 6.96 -11.62
N THR A 18 -8.75 5.67 -11.69
CA THR A 18 -9.76 4.64 -11.47
C THR A 18 -9.95 4.45 -9.96
N VAL A 19 -11.17 4.70 -9.52
CA VAL A 19 -11.57 4.58 -8.13
C VAL A 19 -12.14 3.19 -7.91
N VAL A 20 -11.65 2.52 -6.88
CA VAL A 20 -12.07 1.17 -6.56
C VAL A 20 -13.00 1.23 -5.36
N LYS A 21 -14.19 0.64 -5.49
CA LYS A 21 -15.11 0.37 -4.38
C LYS A 21 -15.05 -1.13 -4.02
N PRO A 22 -14.26 -1.52 -3.00
CA PRO A 22 -14.22 -2.90 -2.51
C PRO A 22 -15.57 -3.35 -1.97
N TYR A 23 -15.83 -4.65 -1.93
CA TYR A 23 -17.05 -5.23 -1.36
C TYR A 23 -17.34 -4.72 0.07
N CYS A 24 -16.32 -4.63 0.93
CA CYS A 24 -16.47 -4.12 2.30
C CYS A 24 -16.95 -2.65 2.36
N CYS A 25 -16.76 -1.89 1.29
CA CYS A 25 -17.20 -0.50 1.13
C CYS A 25 -18.48 -0.37 0.27
N GLN A 26 -19.04 -1.48 -0.24
CA GLN A 26 -20.25 -1.45 -1.07
C GLN A 26 -21.51 -1.09 -0.29
N ARG A 27 -21.57 -1.39 1.02
CA ARG A 27 -22.65 -0.90 1.90
C ARG A 27 -22.55 0.63 1.98
N GLN A 28 -23.46 1.31 1.29
CA GLN A 28 -23.67 2.75 1.42
C GLN A 28 -23.83 3.06 2.90
N ASN A 29 -22.88 3.82 3.45
CA ASN A 29 -22.99 4.34 4.80
C ASN A 29 -22.52 5.80 4.69
N HIS A 30 -23.46 6.71 4.88
CA HIS A 30 -23.34 8.16 4.68
C HIS A 30 -22.29 8.86 5.56
N ILE A 31 -21.57 8.10 6.39
CA ILE A 31 -20.58 8.59 7.37
C ILE A 31 -19.32 9.15 6.70
N CYS A 32 -18.92 8.64 5.53
CA CYS A 32 -17.74 9.10 4.82
C CYS A 32 -18.03 9.33 3.34
N ALA A 33 -17.98 10.59 2.90
CA ALA A 33 -18.14 10.95 1.49
C ALA A 33 -16.99 10.40 0.60
N LYS A 34 -15.85 10.03 1.20
CA LYS A 34 -14.68 9.48 0.52
C LYS A 34 -14.65 7.94 0.44
N CYS A 35 -15.61 7.21 1.03
CA CYS A 35 -15.65 5.74 1.07
C CYS A 35 -16.22 5.07 -0.19
N PRO A 36 -15.84 5.55 -1.39
CA PRO A 36 -15.17 4.59 -2.29
C PRO A 36 -13.81 5.06 -2.82
N TYR A 37 -13.43 6.32 -2.62
CA TYR A 37 -12.24 6.97 -3.18
C TYR A 37 -10.93 6.73 -2.43
N HIS A 38 -10.94 5.87 -1.41
CA HIS A 38 -9.75 5.57 -0.61
C HIS A 38 -8.73 4.70 -1.31
N ILE A 39 -9.14 3.94 -2.33
CA ILE A 39 -8.25 3.16 -3.19
C ILE A 39 -8.35 3.74 -4.60
N ARG A 40 -7.19 4.11 -5.15
CA ARG A 40 -7.07 4.67 -6.49
C ARG A 40 -5.98 3.95 -7.25
N THR A 41 -6.28 3.61 -8.49
CA THR A 41 -5.39 2.87 -9.38
C THR A 41 -5.18 3.60 -10.70
N GLY A 42 -4.06 3.29 -11.37
CA GLY A 42 -3.68 3.87 -12.65
C GLY A 42 -2.74 5.07 -12.54
N GLU A 43 -2.33 5.61 -13.68
CA GLU A 43 -1.35 6.71 -13.75
C GLU A 43 -1.89 8.02 -13.14
N GLU A 44 -3.20 8.25 -13.26
CA GLU A 44 -3.89 9.40 -12.66
C GLU A 44 -4.07 9.28 -11.14
N ALA A 45 -3.81 8.11 -10.55
CA ALA A 45 -3.82 7.90 -9.10
C ALA A 45 -2.54 8.43 -8.43
N ARG A 46 -1.75 9.27 -9.10
CA ARG A 46 -0.58 9.90 -8.48
C ARG A 46 -0.99 10.94 -7.46
N VAL A 47 -0.27 10.96 -6.34
CA VAL A 47 -0.49 11.89 -5.24
C VAL A 47 0.25 13.19 -5.52
N PRO A 48 -0.35 14.38 -5.29
CA PRO A 48 0.36 15.64 -5.42
C PRO A 48 1.60 15.71 -4.51
N TYR A 49 2.69 16.30 -5.00
CA TYR A 49 3.94 16.42 -4.25
C TYR A 49 3.75 17.02 -2.86
N ALA A 50 2.93 18.07 -2.74
CA ALA A 50 2.63 18.70 -1.46
C ALA A 50 1.94 17.76 -0.46
N GLU A 51 1.12 16.81 -0.93
CA GLU A 51 0.48 15.81 -0.09
C GLU A 51 1.47 14.70 0.31
N PHE A 52 2.28 14.23 -0.64
CA PHE A 52 3.34 13.26 -0.38
C PHE A 52 4.34 13.81 0.66
N ASP A 53 4.87 15.01 0.44
CA ASP A 53 5.82 15.66 1.36
C ASP A 53 5.21 15.84 2.76
N ARG A 54 3.93 16.22 2.82
CA ARG A 54 3.23 16.40 4.10
C ARG A 54 3.02 15.08 4.86
N VAL A 55 2.59 14.01 4.20
CA VAL A 55 2.12 12.77 4.87
C VAL A 55 3.22 11.71 4.99
N PHE A 56 4.03 11.60 3.93
CA PHE A 56 5.10 10.62 3.81
C PHE A 56 6.46 11.20 4.23
N GLY A 57 6.62 12.53 4.15
CA GLY A 57 7.87 13.27 4.39
C GLY A 57 8.71 12.71 5.53
N PHE A 58 9.93 12.31 5.17
CA PHE A 58 10.97 11.82 6.06
C PHE A 58 11.37 12.90 7.09
N PRO A 59 11.92 12.50 8.25
CA PRO A 59 11.30 12.81 9.53
C PRO A 59 11.81 14.13 10.13
N TYR A 60 11.18 15.28 9.84
CA TYR A 60 11.35 16.46 10.73
C TYR A 60 10.16 17.44 10.81
N ARG A 61 9.09 17.27 10.02
CA ARG A 61 7.88 18.10 10.16
C ARG A 61 6.73 17.29 10.77
N SER A 62 6.81 17.05 12.08
CA SER A 62 5.65 16.58 12.83
C SER A 62 4.73 17.78 13.10
N THR A 63 3.67 17.94 12.31
CA THR A 63 2.51 18.72 12.76
C THR A 63 1.56 17.75 13.43
N ALA A 64 1.15 18.06 14.68
CA ALA A 64 0.29 17.20 15.50
C ALA A 64 -1.02 16.77 14.77
N ALA A 65 -1.47 17.56 13.79
CA ALA A 65 -2.63 17.31 12.94
C ALA A 65 -2.49 16.12 11.96
N LEU A 66 -1.30 15.51 11.82
CA LEU A 66 -1.02 14.45 10.83
C LEU A 66 -0.82 13.06 11.43
N ARG A 67 -0.90 12.90 12.75
CA ARG A 67 -0.62 11.61 13.42
C ARG A 67 -1.46 10.44 12.89
N ASN A 68 -2.64 10.71 12.36
CA ASN A 68 -3.60 9.69 11.93
C ASN A 68 -3.79 9.62 10.41
N LYS A 69 -2.88 10.16 9.59
CA LYS A 69 -2.99 10.03 8.12
C LYS A 69 -2.10 8.92 7.61
N HIS A 70 -2.70 7.91 6.98
CA HIS A 70 -1.97 6.79 6.38
C HIS A 70 -2.01 6.94 4.87
N LEU A 71 -0.84 6.82 4.25
CA LEU A 71 -0.67 6.79 2.82
C LEU A 71 0.16 5.58 2.47
N LEU A 72 -0.43 4.70 1.66
CA LEU A 72 0.14 3.44 1.22
C LEU A 72 0.13 3.41 -0.30
N PHE A 73 1.29 3.23 -0.90
CA PHE A 73 1.45 2.97 -2.34
C PHE A 73 1.56 1.47 -2.55
N TYR A 74 0.93 0.95 -3.60
CA TYR A 74 1.06 -0.46 -3.95
C TYR A 74 1.42 -0.63 -5.42
N GLU A 75 2.16 -1.70 -5.71
CA GLU A 75 2.47 -2.16 -7.04
C GLU A 75 2.32 -3.68 -7.12
N LEU A 76 1.59 -4.13 -8.14
CA LEU A 76 1.35 -5.53 -8.45
C LEU A 76 2.23 -5.89 -9.64
N ARG A 77 3.05 -6.92 -9.49
CA ARG A 77 3.91 -7.46 -10.54
C ARG A 77 3.53 -8.89 -10.85
N SER A 78 3.63 -9.24 -12.12
CA SER A 78 3.45 -10.61 -12.57
C SER A 78 4.63 -11.49 -12.15
N PHE A 79 4.50 -12.81 -12.31
CA PHE A 79 5.62 -13.75 -12.14
C PHE A 79 6.82 -13.46 -13.05
N SER A 80 6.61 -12.80 -14.20
CA SER A 80 7.68 -12.34 -15.09
C SER A 80 8.34 -11.02 -14.63
N GLY A 81 7.86 -10.43 -13.53
CA GLY A 81 8.36 -9.16 -12.98
C GLY A 81 7.81 -7.91 -13.67
N SER A 82 6.92 -8.03 -14.66
CA SER A 82 6.28 -6.86 -15.28
C SER A 82 5.21 -6.27 -14.37
N THR A 83 5.13 -4.93 -14.30
CA THR A 83 4.09 -4.22 -13.55
C THR A 83 2.72 -4.47 -14.19
N VAL A 84 1.83 -5.12 -13.44
CA VAL A 84 0.43 -5.35 -13.82
C VAL A 84 -0.39 -4.10 -13.49
N GLN A 85 -0.20 -3.56 -12.28
CA GLN A 85 -0.97 -2.42 -11.80
C GLN A 85 -0.22 -1.70 -10.68
N LYS A 86 -0.53 -0.41 -10.49
CA LYS A 86 -0.05 0.37 -9.35
C LYS A 86 -1.07 1.42 -8.94
N GLY A 87 -1.01 1.83 -7.69
CA GLY A 87 -1.92 2.82 -7.14
C GLY A 87 -1.56 3.24 -5.72
N HIS A 88 -2.52 3.84 -5.04
CA HIS A 88 -2.40 4.15 -3.63
C HIS A 88 -3.71 3.87 -2.88
N ALA A 89 -3.56 3.70 -1.57
CA ALA A 89 -4.63 3.61 -0.61
C ALA A 89 -4.40 4.58 0.56
N THR A 90 -5.48 5.16 1.07
CA THR A 90 -5.47 5.99 2.27
C THR A 90 -6.36 5.38 3.34
N ASN A 91 -6.11 5.71 4.60
CA ASN A 91 -7.06 5.35 5.66
C ASN A 91 -8.34 6.20 5.56
N CYS A 92 -9.43 5.64 6.09
CA CYS A 92 -10.68 6.36 6.30
C CYS A 92 -10.70 6.92 7.74
N THR A 93 -10.39 8.19 7.90
CA THR A 93 -10.41 8.85 9.22
C THR A 93 -11.80 8.88 9.84
N ASP A 94 -12.84 9.03 9.03
CA ASP A 94 -14.23 9.14 9.50
C ASP A 94 -14.76 7.83 10.09
N ARG A 95 -14.19 6.69 9.68
CA ARG A 95 -14.55 5.36 10.20
C ARG A 95 -13.44 4.72 11.05
N GLY A 96 -12.30 5.40 11.16
CA GLY A 96 -11.09 4.83 11.75
C GLY A 96 -10.64 3.54 11.04
N TYR A 97 -10.81 3.40 9.72
CA TYR A 97 -10.31 2.21 9.03
C TYR A 97 -8.95 2.46 8.40
N HIS A 98 -8.00 1.56 8.68
CA HIS A 98 -6.71 1.54 8.00
C HIS A 98 -6.85 1.12 6.52
N ALA A 99 -5.80 1.36 5.73
CA ALA A 99 -5.82 1.02 4.30
C ALA A 99 -5.70 -0.50 4.08
N GLU A 100 -4.94 -1.17 4.93
CA GLU A 100 -4.58 -2.58 4.82
C GLU A 100 -5.81 -3.50 4.90
N PRO A 101 -6.80 -3.30 5.80
CA PRO A 101 -8.02 -4.10 5.79
C PRO A 101 -8.87 -3.92 4.52
N MET A 102 -8.83 -2.74 3.88
CA MET A 102 -9.54 -2.51 2.61
C MET A 102 -8.83 -3.17 1.42
N LEU A 103 -7.50 -3.34 1.51
CA LEU A 103 -6.69 -4.00 0.48
C LEU A 103 -6.68 -5.52 0.64
N PHE A 104 -6.35 -6.03 1.84
CA PHE A 104 -6.09 -7.44 2.14
C PHE A 104 -7.26 -8.16 2.83
N GLY A 105 -8.33 -7.45 3.18
CA GLY A 105 -9.53 -8.08 3.71
C GLY A 105 -10.11 -9.10 2.72
N VAL A 106 -10.88 -10.07 3.23
CA VAL A 106 -11.68 -10.97 2.38
C VAL A 106 -12.67 -10.13 1.57
N GLY A 107 -12.65 -10.27 0.24
CA GLY A 107 -13.38 -9.39 -0.68
C GLY A 107 -12.84 -7.95 -0.73
N GLY A 108 -11.66 -7.72 -0.17
CA GLY A 108 -10.87 -6.50 -0.33
C GLY A 108 -10.33 -6.39 -1.75
N TYR A 109 -9.68 -5.26 -2.05
CA TYR A 109 -9.25 -5.00 -3.42
C TYR A 109 -8.21 -5.99 -3.94
N LEU A 110 -7.15 -6.26 -3.17
CA LEU A 110 -6.07 -7.14 -3.62
C LEU A 110 -6.51 -8.60 -3.68
N ASP A 111 -7.40 -9.03 -2.77
CA ASP A 111 -8.05 -10.34 -2.82
C ASP A 111 -8.79 -10.51 -4.15
N ALA A 112 -9.64 -9.56 -4.50
CA ALA A 112 -10.43 -9.64 -5.72
C ALA A 112 -9.61 -9.47 -7.01
N VAL A 113 -8.58 -8.61 -6.99
CA VAL A 113 -7.67 -8.45 -8.14
C VAL A 113 -6.82 -9.70 -8.33
N THR A 114 -6.40 -10.36 -7.26
CA THR A 114 -5.64 -11.61 -7.37
C THR A 114 -6.51 -12.75 -7.91
N ASP A 115 -7.75 -12.86 -7.44
CA ASP A 115 -8.70 -13.84 -7.99
C ASP A 115 -9.01 -13.59 -9.47
N ALA A 116 -9.11 -12.32 -9.90
CA ALA A 116 -9.40 -11.96 -11.28
C ALA A 116 -8.16 -12.09 -12.20
N TYR A 117 -6.97 -11.78 -11.69
CA TYR A 117 -5.71 -11.77 -12.42
C TYR A 117 -4.75 -12.80 -11.81
N GLY A 118 -4.89 -14.06 -12.23
CA GLY A 118 -4.09 -15.18 -11.72
C GLY A 118 -2.60 -15.18 -12.09
N ASN A 119 -2.06 -14.06 -12.59
CA ASN A 119 -0.65 -13.94 -12.98
C ASN A 119 0.18 -13.06 -12.03
N ILE A 120 -0.39 -12.57 -10.93
CA ILE A 120 0.31 -11.75 -9.94
C ILE A 120 1.23 -12.64 -9.11
N GLY A 121 2.53 -12.33 -9.11
CA GLY A 121 3.53 -13.08 -8.34
C GLY A 121 4.20 -12.27 -7.23
N CYS A 122 4.11 -10.93 -7.29
CA CYS A 122 4.72 -10.06 -6.29
C CYS A 122 3.87 -8.81 -6.03
N ILE A 123 3.70 -8.49 -4.75
CA ILE A 123 3.04 -7.27 -4.28
C ILE A 123 4.08 -6.45 -3.53
N ILE A 124 4.26 -5.19 -3.92
CA ILE A 124 5.14 -4.24 -3.26
C ILE A 124 4.27 -3.16 -2.61
N LEU A 125 4.40 -2.97 -1.31
CA LEU A 125 3.76 -1.91 -0.53
C LEU A 125 4.82 -0.92 -0.04
N CYS A 126 4.55 0.36 -0.21
CA CYS A 126 5.33 1.45 0.36
C CYS A 126 4.42 2.38 1.16
N SER A 127 4.50 2.33 2.49
CA SER A 127 3.63 3.06 3.39
C SER A 127 4.39 4.04 4.28
N ASN A 128 3.68 5.03 4.83
CA ASN A 128 4.25 5.92 5.84
C ASN A 128 4.30 5.30 7.24
N TYR A 129 3.58 4.19 7.46
CA TYR A 129 3.51 3.45 8.72
C TYR A 129 3.55 1.94 8.49
N SER A 130 4.16 1.19 9.41
CA SER A 130 4.10 -0.28 9.41
C SER A 130 2.67 -0.78 9.68
N PRO A 131 2.27 -1.96 9.17
CA PRO A 131 0.95 -2.52 9.47
C PRO A 131 0.80 -2.80 10.96
N CYS A 132 -0.41 -2.58 11.50
CA CYS A 132 -0.69 -2.78 12.91
C CYS A 132 -1.38 -4.13 13.19
N ASN A 133 -1.38 -4.55 14.45
CA ASN A 133 -2.12 -5.69 14.96
C ASN A 133 -3.15 -5.30 16.03
N GLU A 134 -3.63 -4.06 15.99
CA GLU A 134 -4.65 -3.58 16.91
C GLU A 134 -6.00 -4.26 16.62
N ALA A 135 -6.73 -4.63 17.67
CA ALA A 135 -7.90 -5.51 17.56
C ALA A 135 -8.97 -5.03 16.55
N TYR A 136 -9.18 -3.72 16.45
CA TYR A 136 -10.18 -3.13 15.56
C TYR A 136 -9.75 -3.13 14.08
N HIS A 137 -8.44 -3.06 13.80
CA HIS A 137 -7.93 -3.00 12.42
C HIS A 137 -7.41 -4.34 11.93
N CYS A 138 -6.73 -5.10 12.80
CA CYS A 138 -6.13 -6.42 12.55
C CYS A 138 -5.39 -6.51 11.21
N CYS A 139 -4.62 -5.47 10.85
CA CYS A 139 -4.00 -5.34 9.52
C CYS A 139 -3.07 -6.51 9.23
N VAL A 140 -2.21 -6.88 10.19
CA VAL A 140 -1.30 -8.02 10.05
C VAL A 140 -2.08 -9.33 9.88
N SER A 141 -3.14 -9.57 10.66
CA SER A 141 -3.98 -10.77 10.49
C SER A 141 -4.64 -10.85 9.10
N LYS A 142 -5.08 -9.72 8.53
CA LYS A 142 -5.63 -9.69 7.16
C LYS A 142 -4.57 -10.02 6.12
N ILE A 143 -3.37 -9.47 6.27
CA ILE A 143 -2.22 -9.80 5.42
C ILE A 143 -1.89 -11.30 5.50
N TYR A 144 -1.88 -11.88 6.71
CA TYR A 144 -1.67 -13.31 6.91
C TYR A 144 -2.71 -14.16 6.19
N ASN A 145 -3.99 -13.84 6.34
CA ASN A 145 -5.06 -14.59 5.68
C ASN A 145 -4.95 -14.51 4.16
N PHE A 146 -4.58 -13.36 3.61
CA PHE A 146 -4.31 -13.19 2.19
C PHE A 146 -3.14 -14.07 1.74
N LEU A 147 -2.02 -14.05 2.46
CA LEU A 147 -0.86 -14.90 2.16
C LEU A 147 -1.17 -16.39 2.33
N TRP A 148 -2.05 -16.76 3.25
CA TRP A 148 -2.49 -18.13 3.37
C TRP A 148 -3.29 -18.58 2.13
N LYS A 149 -4.15 -17.70 1.59
CA LYS A 149 -4.95 -17.97 0.40
C LYS A 149 -4.11 -18.05 -0.89
N TYR A 150 -3.07 -17.24 -1.03
CA TYR A 150 -2.26 -17.14 -2.25
C TYR A 150 -0.78 -17.51 -2.01
N PRO A 151 -0.44 -18.78 -1.75
CA PRO A 151 0.89 -19.24 -1.34
C PRO A 151 2.03 -18.84 -2.30
N GLU A 152 1.72 -18.68 -3.58
CA GLU A 152 2.65 -18.30 -4.65
C GLU A 152 3.05 -16.82 -4.66
N ILE A 153 2.29 -15.95 -3.97
CA ILE A 153 2.56 -14.51 -3.94
C ILE A 153 3.65 -14.20 -2.92
N THR A 154 4.62 -13.39 -3.38
CA THR A 154 5.60 -12.71 -2.53
C THR A 154 5.12 -11.31 -2.16
N LEU A 155 5.38 -10.89 -0.92
CA LEU A 155 4.94 -9.60 -0.40
C LEU A 155 6.12 -8.80 0.16
N CYS A 156 6.36 -7.61 -0.39
CA CYS A 156 7.38 -6.68 0.06
C CYS A 156 6.72 -5.48 0.72
N ILE A 157 6.95 -5.27 2.00
CA ILE A 157 6.40 -4.15 2.79
C ILE A 157 7.55 -3.22 3.19
N TYR A 158 7.50 -2.01 2.67
CA TYR A 158 8.42 -0.92 2.96
C TYR A 158 7.71 0.20 3.71
N PHE A 159 8.21 0.59 4.87
CA PHE A 159 7.56 1.63 5.69
C PHE A 159 8.52 2.72 6.15
N SER A 160 8.07 3.97 6.28
CA SER A 160 8.94 5.05 6.79
C SER A 160 9.02 5.07 8.32
N ARG A 161 7.91 4.81 9.02
CA ARG A 161 7.83 4.80 10.50
C ARG A 161 7.16 3.53 11.01
N LEU A 162 7.53 3.11 12.22
CA LEU A 162 6.78 2.08 12.93
C LEU A 162 5.47 2.68 13.46
N TYR A 163 4.41 1.89 13.48
CA TYR A 163 3.11 2.31 13.99
C TYR A 163 2.90 1.78 15.41
N HIS A 164 2.82 2.68 16.38
CA HIS A 164 2.50 2.36 17.79
C HIS A 164 3.32 1.18 18.33
N THR A 165 4.64 1.23 18.18
CA THR A 165 5.56 0.20 18.71
C THR A 165 6.35 0.68 19.92
N GLU A 166 6.28 1.98 20.23
CA GLU A 166 6.92 2.57 21.39
C GLU A 166 6.14 2.25 22.68
N ASP A 167 6.83 2.08 23.81
CA ASP A 167 6.25 1.64 25.08
C ASP A 167 5.16 2.58 25.65
N GLY A 168 4.99 3.78 25.08
CA GLY A 168 3.90 4.70 25.39
C GLY A 168 2.53 4.29 24.81
N PHE A 169 2.46 3.26 23.96
CA PHE A 169 1.21 2.75 23.39
C PHE A 169 0.79 1.43 24.06
N PRO A 170 -0.48 1.30 24.50
CA PRO A 170 -0.97 0.04 25.09
C PRO A 170 -0.83 -1.18 24.18
N THR A 171 -0.81 -0.97 22.86
CA THR A 171 -0.74 -2.01 21.82
C THR A 171 0.69 -2.31 21.35
N ALA A 172 1.71 -1.68 21.93
CA ALA A 172 3.09 -1.73 21.46
C ALA A 172 3.69 -3.14 21.43
N ALA A 173 3.46 -3.94 22.48
CA ALA A 173 3.93 -5.31 22.54
C ALA A 173 3.35 -6.15 21.38
N TRP A 174 2.03 -6.07 21.17
CA TRP A 174 1.34 -6.82 20.12
C TRP A 174 1.73 -6.38 18.71
N ASN A 175 1.95 -5.08 18.49
CA ASN A 175 2.43 -4.58 17.21
C ASN A 175 3.84 -5.10 16.91
N ARG A 176 4.75 -5.07 17.89
CA ARG A 176 6.12 -5.62 17.73
C ARG A 176 6.09 -7.11 17.42
N GLU A 177 5.35 -7.89 18.19
CA GLU A 177 5.22 -9.34 18.02
C GLU A 177 4.63 -9.70 16.64
N ALA A 178 3.60 -8.97 16.20
CA ALA A 178 2.97 -9.22 14.91
C ALA A 178 3.90 -8.89 13.73
N LEU A 179 4.66 -7.79 13.82
CA LEU A 179 5.66 -7.44 12.81
C LEU A 179 6.81 -8.46 12.79
N GLN A 180 7.25 -8.94 13.96
CA GLN A 180 8.26 -9.99 14.05
C GLN A 180 7.75 -11.30 13.44
N SER A 181 6.52 -11.69 13.76
CA SER A 181 5.87 -12.86 13.17
C SER A 181 5.81 -12.71 11.65
N LEU A 182 5.34 -11.58 11.14
CA LEU A 182 5.24 -11.33 9.70
C LEU A 182 6.61 -11.39 8.99
N SER A 183 7.66 -10.91 9.66
CA SER A 183 9.04 -10.98 9.16
C SER A 183 9.60 -12.40 9.12
N SER A 184 9.12 -13.30 9.98
CA SER A 184 9.56 -14.69 10.02
C SER A 184 9.16 -15.49 8.77
N LEU A 185 8.22 -14.96 7.97
CA LEU A 185 7.83 -15.54 6.68
C LEU A 185 8.83 -15.26 5.54
N TRP A 186 10.01 -14.71 5.83
CA TRP A 186 11.10 -14.62 4.85
C TRP A 186 11.44 -16.01 4.26
N PRO A 187 11.71 -16.14 2.93
CA PRO A 187 11.85 -15.10 1.92
C PRO A 187 10.54 -14.63 1.28
N ARG A 188 9.41 -15.23 1.65
CA ARG A 188 8.12 -14.92 1.04
C ARG A 188 7.61 -13.53 1.39
N VAL A 189 7.89 -13.06 2.61
CA VAL A 189 7.59 -11.70 3.05
C VAL A 189 8.87 -10.94 3.35
N THR A 190 9.02 -9.77 2.75
CA THR A 190 10.03 -8.78 3.12
C THR A 190 9.36 -7.70 3.95
N LEU A 191 9.85 -7.44 5.16
CA LEU A 191 9.39 -6.31 5.99
C LEU A 191 10.59 -5.45 6.38
N GLN A 192 10.66 -4.22 5.88
CA GLN A 192 11.80 -3.34 6.18
C GLN A 192 11.43 -1.86 6.18
N ARG A 193 12.24 -1.06 6.88
CA ARG A 193 12.18 0.40 6.73
C ARG A 193 12.54 0.81 5.30
N LEU A 194 11.91 1.87 4.81
CA LEU A 194 12.12 2.37 3.46
C LEU A 194 13.61 2.70 3.27
N PRO A 195 14.32 2.08 2.30
CA PRO A 195 15.72 2.38 2.07
C PRO A 195 15.88 3.80 1.51
N GLY A 196 17.02 4.46 1.79
CA GLY A 196 17.24 5.86 1.41
C GLY A 196 17.02 6.15 -0.08
N GLY A 197 17.33 5.19 -0.97
CA GLY A 197 17.10 5.33 -2.41
C GLY A 197 15.65 5.13 -2.88
N ALA A 198 14.76 4.60 -2.04
CA ALA A 198 13.37 4.35 -2.43
C ALA A 198 12.52 5.65 -2.49
N GLN A 199 12.99 6.76 -1.93
CA GLN A 199 12.28 8.04 -2.06
C GLN A 199 12.15 8.48 -3.53
N CYS A 200 13.24 8.40 -4.30
CA CYS A 200 13.22 8.76 -5.71
C CYS A 200 12.32 7.82 -6.53
N TYR A 201 12.23 6.53 -6.15
CA TYR A 201 11.27 5.60 -6.74
C TYR A 201 9.83 6.06 -6.55
N LEU A 202 9.47 6.40 -5.30
CA LEU A 202 8.13 6.84 -4.94
C LEU A 202 7.75 8.12 -5.68
N LEU A 203 8.66 9.09 -5.68
CA LEU A 203 8.49 10.35 -6.41
C LEU A 203 8.24 10.09 -7.91
N CYS A 204 9.07 9.28 -8.57
CA CYS A 204 8.93 9.05 -10.01
C CYS A 204 7.65 8.30 -10.40
N ASN A 205 7.18 7.38 -9.56
CA ASN A 205 6.13 6.44 -9.93
C ASN A 205 4.75 6.81 -9.40
N PHE A 206 4.68 7.46 -8.24
CA PHE A 206 3.46 7.66 -7.47
C PHE A 206 3.15 9.13 -7.16
N VAL A 207 4.04 10.06 -7.51
CA VAL A 207 3.87 11.48 -7.19
C VAL A 207 3.79 12.34 -8.45
N CYS A 208 2.93 13.35 -8.44
CA CYS A 208 2.79 14.34 -9.52
C CYS A 208 3.13 15.76 -9.02
N GLY A 209 3.44 16.67 -9.94
CA GLY A 209 3.72 18.09 -9.62
C GLY A 209 5.00 18.31 -8.81
N ILE A 210 6.04 17.52 -9.05
CA ILE A 210 7.33 17.64 -8.35
C ILE A 210 8.04 18.92 -8.83
N PRO A 211 8.41 19.86 -7.93
CA PRO A 211 9.11 21.08 -8.31
C PRO A 211 10.47 20.78 -8.96
N GLY A 212 10.77 21.43 -10.09
CA GLY A 212 12.09 21.32 -10.76
C GLY A 212 12.39 20.00 -11.47
N PHE A 213 11.43 19.08 -11.58
CA PHE A 213 11.66 17.74 -12.13
C PHE A 213 11.43 17.72 -13.66
N LEU A 214 12.50 17.82 -14.45
CA LEU A 214 12.41 17.74 -15.92
C LEU A 214 12.20 16.29 -16.42
N PRO A 215 11.46 16.07 -17.53
CA PRO A 215 11.15 14.73 -18.05
C PRO A 215 12.36 13.84 -18.37
N SER A 216 13.50 14.43 -18.74
CA SER A 216 14.74 13.71 -19.07
C SER A 216 15.42 13.08 -17.85
N ILE A 217 15.26 13.70 -16.68
CA ILE A 217 15.81 13.25 -15.40
C ILE A 217 15.02 12.04 -14.86
N LYS A 218 13.71 12.00 -15.13
CA LYS A 218 12.81 10.90 -14.76
C LYS A 218 13.33 9.54 -15.25
N ARG A 219 13.75 9.42 -16.52
CA ARG A 219 14.19 8.14 -17.11
C ARG A 219 15.50 7.60 -16.51
N LYS A 220 16.42 8.49 -16.12
CA LYS A 220 17.68 8.10 -15.47
C LYS A 220 17.45 7.71 -14.00
N LEU A 221 16.63 8.47 -13.27
CA LEU A 221 16.32 8.19 -11.88
C LEU A 221 15.50 6.90 -11.72
N THR A 222 14.52 6.62 -12.57
CA THR A 222 13.75 5.36 -12.50
C THR A 222 14.64 4.12 -12.61
N LYS A 223 15.64 4.13 -13.51
CA LYS A 223 16.59 3.00 -13.65
C LYS A 223 17.45 2.82 -12.39
N LEU A 224 17.96 3.91 -11.82
CA LEU A 224 18.77 3.88 -10.60
C LEU A 224 17.95 3.43 -9.38
N CYS A 225 16.70 3.86 -9.29
CA CYS A 225 15.80 3.55 -8.18
C CYS A 225 15.32 2.09 -8.22
N ASN A 226 14.99 1.59 -9.41
CA ASN A 226 14.65 0.19 -9.62
C ASN A 226 15.84 -0.72 -9.27
N PHE A 227 17.07 -0.28 -9.56
CA PHE A 227 18.27 -1.00 -9.16
C PHE A 227 18.39 -1.10 -7.63
N VAL A 228 18.16 -0.02 -6.86
CA VAL A 228 18.25 -0.04 -5.39
C VAL A 228 17.16 -0.88 -4.73
N ILE A 229 15.93 -0.88 -5.27
CA ILE A 229 14.83 -1.70 -4.74
C ILE A 229 15.00 -3.17 -5.12
N ASN A 230 15.55 -3.47 -6.30
CA ASN A 230 15.72 -4.85 -6.78
C ASN A 230 17.08 -5.49 -6.36
N ASN A 231 18.11 -4.75 -5.94
CA ASN A 231 19.44 -5.30 -5.58
C ASN A 231 19.67 -5.61 -4.10
N LYS A 232 18.63 -6.00 -3.34
CA LYS A 232 18.87 -6.69 -2.06
C LYS A 232 19.31 -8.16 -2.21
N TYR A 233 19.58 -8.63 -3.43
CA TYR A 233 20.12 -9.97 -3.71
C TYR A 233 21.66 -10.08 -3.68
N LEU A 234 22.41 -9.03 -3.32
CA LEU A 234 23.87 -9.08 -3.28
C LEU A 234 24.46 -8.28 -2.11
N ILE A 235 24.18 -8.70 -0.87
CA ILE A 235 25.13 -8.50 0.23
C ILE A 235 25.01 -9.77 1.09
N GLY A 236 26.08 -10.57 1.08
CA GLY A 236 26.24 -11.76 1.92
C GLY A 236 26.46 -11.44 3.38
#